data_AF-A0A246FFZ7-F1
#
_entry.id   AF-A0A246FFZ7-F1
#
_cell.length_a   1.000
_cell.length_b   1.000
_cell.length_c   1.000
_cell.angle_alpha   90.00
_cell.angle_beta   90.00
_cell.angle_gamma   90.00
#
_symmetry.space_group_name_H-M   'P 1'
#
loop_
_entity.id
_entity.type
_entity.pdbx_description
1 polymer ?
#
loop_
_entity_poly.entity_id
_entity_poly.type
_entity_poly.pdbx_seq_one_letter_code
_entity_poly.pdbx_strand_id
1 'polypeptide(L)'
;MNFAVSVLAGVLCLFALPSCGQKSSHSKLGEAHARQQVQRVISAAAQTPFYKPLLPTKAVATAMMEPLLFSIYGKENIIRQRPYEVYLINGFWYLAGTLPEDMLGGTFELIVEAQNGRVVELTHGK
;
A
#
# COMPACT_ATOMS: atom_id res chain seq x y z
N MET A 1 -28.34 61.32 -44.05
CA MET A 1 -28.55 60.00 -44.67
C MET A 1 -27.18 59.38 -44.86
N ASN A 2 -26.81 58.40 -44.03
CA ASN A 2 -25.87 57.28 -44.29
C ASN A 2 -24.43 57.60 -44.77
N PHE A 3 -23.33 56.99 -44.32
CA PHE A 3 -23.06 55.89 -43.40
C PHE A 3 -21.56 56.00 -43.02
N ALA A 4 -21.24 55.71 -41.77
CA ALA A 4 -19.87 55.43 -41.33
C ALA A 4 -19.38 54.12 -41.96
N VAL A 5 -18.12 54.09 -42.41
CA VAL A 5 -17.34 52.84 -42.42
C VAL A 5 -15.93 53.17 -41.93
N SER A 6 -15.74 52.88 -40.65
CA SER A 6 -14.49 52.97 -39.94
C SER A 6 -13.52 51.87 -40.40
N VAL A 7 -12.32 52.30 -40.75
CA VAL A 7 -11.02 51.79 -40.29
C VAL A 7 -11.09 50.49 -39.47
N LEU A 8 -10.50 49.40 -39.99
CA LEU A 8 -9.18 48.90 -39.57
C LEU A 8 -9.04 47.44 -40.03
N ALA A 9 -8.01 47.18 -40.82
CA ALA A 9 -7.62 45.85 -41.25
C ALA A 9 -7.45 44.91 -40.05
N GLY A 10 -7.97 43.70 -40.19
CA GLY A 10 -7.97 42.67 -39.16
C GLY A 10 -6.56 42.32 -38.69
N VAL A 11 -6.31 42.55 -37.40
CA VAL A 11 -5.22 41.91 -36.68
C VAL A 11 -5.73 40.54 -36.23
N LEU A 12 -5.58 39.57 -37.13
CA LEU A 12 -5.80 38.16 -36.90
C LEU A 12 -4.70 37.62 -35.98
N CYS A 13 -5.12 36.97 -34.89
CA CYS A 13 -4.40 36.00 -34.05
C CYS A 13 -2.88 36.13 -33.94
N LEU A 14 -2.38 36.37 -32.73
CA LEU A 14 -1.19 35.69 -32.16
C LEU A 14 -0.97 36.13 -30.69
N PHE A 15 -2.01 36.07 -29.84
CA PHE A 15 -1.75 35.94 -28.41
C PHE A 15 -1.46 34.47 -28.14
N ALA A 16 -0.21 34.08 -28.38
CA ALA A 16 0.33 32.84 -27.87
C ALA A 16 0.16 32.89 -26.34
N LEU A 17 -0.86 32.20 -25.82
CA LEU A 17 -0.93 31.90 -24.40
C LEU A 17 0.37 31.18 -24.08
N PRO A 18 1.22 31.68 -23.16
CA PRO A 18 2.32 30.89 -22.68
C PRO A 18 1.70 29.62 -22.10
N SER A 19 1.82 28.52 -22.83
CA SER A 19 1.60 27.18 -22.30
C SER A 19 2.57 27.08 -21.14
N CYS A 20 2.07 27.30 -19.92
CA CYS A 20 2.85 27.12 -18.71
C CYS A 20 3.32 25.68 -18.74
N GLY A 21 4.59 25.48 -19.13
CA GLY A 21 5.23 24.18 -19.04
C GLY A 21 5.08 23.70 -17.60
N GLN A 22 4.40 22.56 -17.42
CA GLN A 22 4.30 21.92 -16.12
C GLN A 22 5.72 21.53 -15.69
N LYS A 23 6.33 22.38 -14.87
CA LYS A 23 7.55 22.04 -14.15
C LYS A 23 7.19 20.82 -13.30
N SER A 24 7.84 19.69 -13.54
CA SER A 24 7.53 18.41 -12.89
C SER A 24 7.99 18.41 -11.43
N SER A 25 7.31 19.19 -10.59
CA SER A 25 7.36 19.05 -9.13
C SER A 25 6.17 18.21 -8.69
N HIS A 26 6.42 17.08 -8.03
CA HIS A 26 5.36 16.30 -7.39
C HIS A 26 4.62 17.18 -6.37
N SER A 27 3.32 17.42 -6.56
CA SER A 27 2.49 18.10 -5.58
C SER A 27 2.33 17.23 -4.33
N LYS A 28 2.39 17.84 -3.14
CA LYS A 28 2.23 17.16 -1.85
C LYS A 28 0.94 17.65 -1.18
N LEU A 29 0.03 16.74 -0.85
CA LEU A 29 -1.21 17.06 -0.12
C LEU A 29 -0.97 17.42 1.36
N GLY A 30 0.14 16.96 1.94
CA GLY A 30 0.58 17.31 3.29
C GLY A 30 -0.13 16.55 4.42
N GLU A 31 0.43 16.67 5.61
CA GLU A 31 -0.01 15.95 6.81
C GLU A 31 -1.41 16.36 7.27
N ALA A 32 -1.79 17.64 7.14
CA ALA A 32 -3.10 18.13 7.52
C ALA A 32 -4.22 17.42 6.73
N HIS A 33 -4.04 17.25 5.42
CA HIS A 33 -4.97 16.49 4.59
C HIS A 33 -5.05 15.03 5.02
N ALA A 34 -3.90 14.39 5.30
CA ALA A 34 -3.87 13.00 5.78
C ALA A 34 -4.64 12.84 7.09
N ARG A 35 -4.43 13.73 8.07
CA ARG A 35 -5.16 13.73 9.35
C ARG A 35 -6.66 13.88 9.14
N GLN A 36 -7.09 14.80 8.28
CA GLN A 36 -8.50 14.97 7.96
C GLN A 36 -9.11 13.69 7.37
N GLN A 37 -8.42 13.03 6.43
CA GLN A 37 -8.91 11.79 5.83
C GLN A 37 -8.98 10.64 6.84
N VAL A 38 -7.96 10.48 7.69
CA VAL A 38 -7.97 9.46 8.76
C VAL A 38 -9.13 9.71 9.71
N GLN A 39 -9.29 10.94 10.20
CA GLN A 39 -10.39 11.31 11.11
C GLN A 39 -11.77 11.03 10.50
N ARG A 40 -11.95 11.35 9.21
CA ARG A 40 -13.18 11.05 8.47
C ARG A 40 -13.51 9.56 8.45
N VAL A 41 -12.50 8.69 8.31
CA VAL A 41 -12.70 7.24 8.24
C VAL A 41 -12.94 6.63 9.62
N ILE A 42 -12.15 7.01 10.64
CA ILE A 42 -12.26 6.41 11.98
C ILE A 42 -13.50 6.86 12.75
N SER A 43 -14.05 8.04 12.42
CA SER A 43 -15.29 8.56 13.03
C SER A 43 -16.57 8.06 12.33
N ALA A 44 -16.44 7.44 11.15
CA ALA A 44 -17.55 6.83 10.44
C ALA A 44 -17.82 5.41 10.97
N ALA A 45 -19.03 4.89 10.76
CA ALA A 45 -19.32 3.49 11.01
C ALA A 45 -18.38 2.59 10.18
N ALA A 46 -18.03 1.42 10.72
CA ALA A 46 -17.17 0.46 10.04
C ALA A 46 -17.73 0.13 8.65
N GLN A 47 -16.97 0.46 7.62
CA GLN A 47 -17.31 0.12 6.24
C GLN A 47 -16.49 -1.10 5.84
N THR A 48 -17.17 -2.12 5.32
CA THR A 48 -16.49 -3.24 4.66
C THR A 48 -15.89 -2.70 3.37
N PRO A 49 -14.56 -2.65 3.25
CA PRO A 49 -13.95 -2.14 2.04
C PRO A 49 -14.28 -3.08 0.87
N PHE A 50 -14.56 -2.49 -0.30
CA PHE A 50 -14.90 -3.24 -1.50
C PHE A 50 -13.63 -3.80 -2.15
N TYR A 51 -13.08 -4.88 -1.57
CA TYR A 51 -11.98 -5.61 -2.18
C TYR A 51 -12.07 -7.12 -1.93
N LYS A 52 -11.51 -7.89 -2.86
CA LYS A 52 -11.13 -9.29 -2.64
C LYS A 52 -10.15 -9.37 -1.48
N PRO A 53 -10.03 -10.51 -0.75
CA PRO A 53 -9.13 -10.63 0.40
C PRO A 53 -7.79 -9.93 0.17
N LEU A 54 -7.37 -9.09 1.12
CA LEU A 54 -6.15 -8.29 1.03
C LEU A 54 -4.91 -9.16 0.77
N LEU A 55 -4.93 -10.39 1.28
CA LEU A 55 -3.91 -11.41 1.07
C LEU A 55 -4.49 -12.54 0.20
N PRO A 56 -4.63 -12.35 -1.12
CA PRO A 56 -5.33 -13.30 -1.98
C PRO A 56 -4.52 -14.55 -2.31
N THR A 57 -3.19 -14.53 -2.11
CA THR A 57 -2.29 -15.63 -2.46
C THR A 57 -1.20 -15.81 -1.42
N LYS A 58 -0.59 -17.01 -1.40
CA LYS A 58 0.60 -17.31 -0.59
C LYS A 58 1.71 -16.27 -0.82
N ALA A 59 1.98 -15.93 -2.09
CA ALA A 59 3.02 -14.97 -2.43
C ALA A 59 2.75 -13.57 -1.86
N VAL A 60 1.50 -13.10 -1.92
CA VAL A 60 1.13 -11.79 -1.34
C VAL A 60 1.18 -11.84 0.19
N ALA A 61 0.65 -12.89 0.81
CA ALA A 61 0.72 -13.08 2.26
C ALA A 61 2.18 -13.05 2.76
N THR A 62 3.07 -13.82 2.13
CA THR A 62 4.50 -13.83 2.48
C THR A 62 5.14 -12.46 2.25
N ALA A 63 4.91 -11.82 1.10
CA ALA A 63 5.53 -10.53 0.78
C ALA A 63 5.06 -9.39 1.70
N MET A 64 3.82 -9.43 2.20
CA MET A 64 3.29 -8.43 3.12
C MET A 64 3.72 -8.67 4.57
N MET A 65 3.82 -9.93 5.00
CA MET A 65 4.13 -10.26 6.40
C MET A 65 5.63 -10.29 6.68
N GLU A 66 6.45 -10.62 5.70
CA GLU A 66 7.90 -10.75 5.90
C GLU A 66 8.59 -9.45 6.37
N PRO A 67 8.26 -8.24 5.85
CA PRO A 67 8.81 -6.99 6.39
C PRO A 67 8.45 -6.73 7.85
N LEU A 68 7.25 -7.14 8.29
CA LEU A 68 6.86 -7.07 9.70
C LEU A 68 7.77 -7.98 10.54
N LEU A 69 7.97 -9.23 10.10
CA LEU A 69 8.86 -10.18 10.77
C LEU A 69 10.32 -9.67 10.81
N PHE A 70 10.80 -9.04 9.73
CA PHE A 70 12.13 -8.41 9.70
C PHE A 70 12.28 -7.33 10.77
N SER A 71 11.25 -6.51 10.98
CA SER A 71 11.25 -5.45 11.98
C SER A 71 11.28 -5.99 13.42
N ILE A 72 10.74 -7.18 13.65
CA ILE A 72 10.60 -7.77 14.99
C ILE A 72 11.80 -8.65 15.34
N TYR A 73 12.21 -9.52 14.42
CA TYR A 73 13.20 -10.58 14.68
C TYR A 73 14.51 -10.42 13.92
N GLY A 74 14.65 -9.37 13.10
CA GLY A 74 15.81 -9.12 12.26
C GLY A 74 15.73 -9.81 10.90
N LYS A 75 16.14 -9.09 9.86
CA LYS A 75 16.04 -9.56 8.46
C LYS A 75 16.84 -10.83 8.22
N GLU A 76 18.09 -10.87 8.67
CA GLU A 76 19.00 -11.99 8.46
C GLU A 76 18.52 -13.25 9.18
N ASN A 77 17.89 -13.09 10.35
CA ASN A 77 17.32 -14.21 11.09
C ASN A 77 16.13 -14.81 10.31
N ILE A 78 15.17 -13.99 9.92
CA ILE A 78 13.97 -14.45 9.21
C ILE A 78 14.31 -15.06 7.84
N ILE A 79 15.25 -14.50 7.09
CA ILE A 79 15.69 -15.08 5.81
C ILE A 79 16.26 -16.49 5.99
N ARG A 80 16.96 -16.78 7.09
CA ARG A 80 17.52 -18.12 7.36
C ARG A 80 16.46 -19.17 7.67
N GLN A 81 15.26 -18.75 8.08
CA GLN A 81 14.15 -19.65 8.39
C GLN A 81 13.33 -20.03 7.14
N ARG A 82 13.83 -19.70 5.94
CA ARG A 82 13.23 -20.12 4.66
C ARG A 82 13.66 -21.55 4.30
N PRO A 83 12.86 -22.30 3.51
CA PRO A 83 11.55 -21.92 3.00
C PRO A 83 10.48 -21.91 4.10
N TYR A 84 9.50 -21.01 3.99
CA TYR A 84 8.40 -20.97 4.95
C TYR A 84 7.32 -22.01 4.62
N GLU A 85 6.77 -22.60 5.67
CA GLU A 85 5.48 -23.29 5.60
C GLU A 85 4.39 -22.24 5.52
N VAL A 86 3.52 -22.32 4.50
CA VAL A 86 2.46 -21.33 4.30
C VAL A 86 1.19 -22.00 3.79
N TYR A 87 0.11 -21.87 4.56
CA TYR A 87 -1.16 -22.53 4.31
C TYR A 87 -2.32 -21.56 4.49
N LEU A 88 -3.33 -21.64 3.61
CA LEU A 88 -4.60 -20.95 3.78
C LEU A 88 -5.59 -21.92 4.42
N ILE A 89 -6.06 -21.60 5.63
CA ILE A 89 -6.97 -22.44 6.41
C ILE A 89 -8.09 -21.56 6.94
N ASN A 90 -9.33 -21.86 6.56
CA ASN A 90 -10.54 -21.17 7.06
C ASN A 90 -10.50 -19.63 6.95
N GLY A 91 -9.86 -19.09 5.90
CA GLY A 91 -9.74 -17.63 5.70
C GLY A 91 -8.56 -16.99 6.45
N PHE A 92 -7.70 -17.77 7.08
CA PHE A 92 -6.47 -17.33 7.73
C PHE A 92 -5.26 -17.91 7.02
N TRP A 93 -4.23 -17.09 6.86
CA TRP A 93 -2.91 -17.58 6.47
C TRP A 93 -2.14 -17.97 7.73
N TYR A 94 -1.67 -19.21 7.75
CA TYR A 94 -0.63 -19.70 8.65
C TYR A 94 0.71 -19.55 7.93
N LEU A 95 1.70 -18.94 8.58
CA LEU A 95 3.08 -18.85 8.11
C LEU A 95 4.02 -19.29 9.24
N ALA A 96 4.93 -20.22 8.95
CA ALA A 96 5.97 -20.61 9.90
C ALA A 96 7.34 -20.73 9.23
N GLY A 97 8.37 -20.37 9.98
CA GLY A 97 9.76 -20.61 9.58
C GLY A 97 10.13 -22.09 9.72
N THR A 98 11.14 -22.52 8.96
CA THR A 98 11.74 -23.85 9.04
C THR A 98 13.16 -23.80 9.59
N LEU A 99 13.64 -24.94 10.11
CA LEU A 99 15.03 -25.14 10.52
C LEU A 99 15.62 -26.31 9.73
N PRO A 100 16.93 -26.28 9.43
CA PRO A 100 17.66 -27.46 9.01
C PRO A 100 17.53 -28.59 10.03
N GLU A 101 17.56 -29.85 9.57
CA GLU A 101 17.28 -31.05 10.39
C GLU A 101 18.19 -31.17 11.64
N ASP A 102 19.40 -30.60 11.62
CA ASP A 102 20.38 -30.68 12.71
C ASP A 102 20.53 -29.38 13.53
N MET A 103 19.60 -28.43 13.40
CA MET A 103 19.67 -27.14 14.11
C MET A 103 18.72 -27.11 15.30
N LEU A 104 19.26 -26.78 16.48
CA LEU A 104 18.47 -26.49 17.68
C LEU A 104 17.99 -25.03 17.68
N GLY A 105 16.73 -24.82 18.06
CA GLY A 105 16.16 -23.49 18.25
C GLY A 105 14.71 -23.39 17.79
N GLY A 106 14.21 -22.15 17.80
CA GLY A 106 12.85 -21.80 17.43
C GLY A 106 12.72 -21.12 16.08
N THR A 107 11.52 -21.15 15.50
CA THR A 107 11.16 -20.33 14.33
C THR A 107 9.97 -19.45 14.65
N PHE A 108 9.70 -18.46 13.80
CA PHE A 108 8.46 -17.72 13.91
C PHE A 108 7.26 -18.60 13.54
N GLU A 109 6.12 -18.31 14.14
CA GLU A 109 4.81 -18.78 13.73
C GLU A 109 3.84 -17.58 13.73
N LEU A 110 3.09 -17.42 12.64
CA LEU A 110 2.25 -16.26 12.37
C LEU A 110 0.89 -16.72 11.82
N ILE A 111 -0.19 -16.21 12.41
CA ILE A 111 -1.56 -16.39 11.91
C ILE A 111 -2.12 -15.00 11.56
N VAL A 112 -2.60 -14.83 10.33
CA VAL A 112 -3.13 -13.55 9.82
C VAL A 112 -4.44 -13.76 9.05
N GLU A 113 -5.41 -12.88 9.27
CA GLU A 113 -6.65 -12.86 8.49
C GLU A 113 -6.36 -12.54 7.02
N ALA A 114 -6.77 -13.42 6.11
CA ALA A 114 -6.60 -13.19 4.68
C ALA A 114 -7.39 -11.97 4.19
N GLN A 115 -8.53 -11.69 4.82
CA GLN A 115 -9.42 -10.62 4.39
C GLN A 115 -8.78 -9.24 4.54
N ASN A 116 -8.23 -8.91 5.70
CA ASN A 116 -7.81 -7.53 6.02
C ASN A 116 -6.34 -7.44 6.50
N GLY A 117 -5.62 -8.55 6.55
CA GLY A 117 -4.22 -8.58 7.02
C GLY A 117 -4.07 -8.41 8.53
N ARG A 118 -5.14 -8.54 9.32
CA ARG A 118 -5.05 -8.47 10.78
C ARG A 118 -4.26 -9.66 11.29
N VAL A 119 -3.11 -9.37 11.92
CA VAL A 119 -2.34 -10.38 12.66
C VAL A 119 -3.16 -10.84 13.86
N VAL A 120 -3.44 -12.13 13.91
CA VAL A 120 -4.18 -12.79 14.98
C VAL A 120 -3.24 -13.27 16.07
N GLU A 121 -2.14 -13.89 15.65
CA GLU A 121 -1.15 -14.47 16.53
C GLU A 121 0.23 -14.34 15.89
N LEU A 122 1.23 -14.03 16.72
CA LEU A 122 2.63 -14.03 16.36
C LEU A 122 3.43 -14.56 17.54
N THR A 123 4.05 -15.71 17.36
CA THR A 123 4.92 -16.36 18.33
C THR A 123 6.27 -16.68 17.71
N HIS A 124 7.25 -16.96 18.54
CA HIS A 124 8.55 -17.46 18.10
C HIS A 124 8.98 -18.57 19.04
N GLY A 125 9.07 -19.79 18.52
CA GLY A 125 9.30 -20.98 19.33
C GLY A 125 9.54 -22.25 18.51
N LYS A 126 10.37 -23.10 19.09
CA LYS A 126 10.55 -24.55 18.93
C LYS A 126 11.69 -24.92 19.88
#